data_AF-A0A0F9K7E4-F1
#
_entry.id   AF-A0A0F9K7E4-F1
#
_cell.length_a   1.000
_cell.length_b   1.000
_cell.length_c   1.000
_cell.angle_alpha   90.00
_cell.angle_beta   90.00
_cell.angle_gamma   90.00
#
_symmetry.space_group_name_H-M   'P 1'
#
loop_
_entity.id
_entity.type
_entity.pdbx_description
1 polymer ?
#
loop_
_entity_poly.entity_id
_entity_poly.type
_entity_poly.pdbx_seq_one_letter_code
_entity_poly.pdbx_strand_id
1 'polypeptide(L)'
;TSKIDGSDLLNIRSFGFRGEALPSLGAVGRLSITSRARHEDGACITVDGGRIAPVRPAALTAGTVVELRDLFHATPARLKFMRSDRAEAQAIGDVIRRLAMAEPFVSFTLRDVTGGGEGRISFRADAQTGDLFDALHGRLGRVLGGDFAENALRIEAERDGLGLTGYAALPTFSRGSSVMQYLFVNGRPVRDKLLYGALRGAYADFLSRDRHPAAALFLDCDPQLVDVNVHPAKSEVRFRDPGIARGLIVSALRHGLAQAGHRASTTVAGATLGAMQLEPQGARVYQMDRAGMDRPSPAARQAAYEAQAPGFAETAGVWGRVEGTPTPAAPVVEEASETPAPDYPLGTARGQVHENYIIAQTANGMVIVDQHAAHERLVYEKLKRQMNDNGVAAQALLIPEIVELSANDCARLLELADDLAKLGLGIEAFGGSAIAVRETPAILGTVNARALILDVLDELADGDSSNIVQAKIEAILSRVACHGSIRSGRWMRAEEMNALLREMEATPHSGQCNHGRPTYVELKLADIERLFGRT
;
A
#
# COMPACT_ATOMS: atom_id res chain seq x y z
N THR A 1 -31.44 -10.48 -28.94
CA THR A 1 -30.35 -11.51 -28.95
C THR A 1 -30.79 -12.70 -28.12
N SER A 2 -30.06 -13.83 -28.07
CA SER A 2 -30.42 -14.91 -27.13
C SER A 2 -30.26 -14.55 -25.64
N LYS A 3 -29.70 -13.37 -25.35
CA LYS A 3 -29.38 -12.90 -23.99
C LYS A 3 -30.36 -11.85 -23.47
N ILE A 4 -30.92 -11.04 -24.37
CA ILE A 4 -31.99 -10.07 -24.08
C ILE A 4 -32.94 -10.00 -25.28
N ASP A 5 -34.22 -9.84 -25.01
CA ASP A 5 -35.25 -9.62 -26.03
C ASP A 5 -35.24 -8.17 -26.58
N GLY A 6 -34.53 -7.25 -25.91
CA GLY A 6 -34.41 -5.85 -26.29
C GLY A 6 -35.34 -4.90 -25.54
N SER A 7 -36.23 -5.42 -24.68
CA SER A 7 -37.21 -4.63 -23.94
C SER A 7 -36.63 -3.99 -22.66
N ASP A 8 -35.68 -4.65 -22.00
CA ASP A 8 -35.09 -4.21 -20.74
C ASP A 8 -33.57 -4.01 -20.88
N LEU A 9 -33.17 -2.79 -21.24
CA LEU A 9 -31.77 -2.36 -21.30
C LEU A 9 -31.22 -1.89 -19.94
N LEU A 10 -32.06 -1.85 -18.91
CA LEU A 10 -31.68 -1.43 -17.55
C LEU A 10 -31.31 -2.63 -16.66
N ASN A 11 -31.72 -3.85 -17.01
CA ASN A 11 -31.43 -5.08 -16.27
C ASN A 11 -30.46 -6.01 -17.01
N ILE A 12 -29.23 -5.56 -17.23
CA ILE A 12 -28.24 -6.32 -18.00
C ILE A 12 -27.49 -7.30 -17.10
N ARG A 13 -27.84 -8.59 -17.18
CA ARG A 13 -27.21 -9.69 -16.42
C ARG A 13 -26.13 -10.47 -17.17
N SER A 14 -25.76 -10.03 -18.38
CA SER A 14 -24.78 -10.73 -19.21
C SER A 14 -23.77 -9.79 -19.86
N PHE A 15 -22.61 -10.33 -20.23
CA PHE A 15 -21.52 -9.52 -20.81
C PHE A 15 -21.87 -8.86 -22.15
N GLY A 16 -22.76 -9.46 -22.94
CA GLY A 16 -23.13 -8.94 -24.26
C GLY A 16 -24.64 -8.91 -24.43
N PHE A 17 -25.15 -7.80 -24.95
CA PHE A 17 -26.60 -7.58 -25.09
C PHE A 17 -26.99 -7.07 -26.47
N ARG A 18 -26.08 -6.41 -27.20
CA ARG A 18 -26.33 -5.81 -28.52
C ARG A 18 -26.37 -6.80 -29.69
N GLY A 19 -25.68 -7.94 -29.58
CA GLY A 19 -25.61 -8.94 -30.67
C GLY A 19 -24.67 -8.58 -31.83
N GLU A 20 -23.91 -7.49 -31.70
CA GLU A 20 -23.11 -6.92 -32.79
C GLU A 20 -21.70 -7.52 -32.91
N ALA A 21 -21.21 -8.22 -31.88
CA ALA A 21 -19.80 -8.63 -31.80
C ALA A 21 -19.39 -9.55 -32.96
N LEU A 22 -20.03 -10.72 -33.10
CA LEU A 22 -19.68 -11.69 -34.15
C LEU A 22 -19.95 -11.14 -35.57
N PRO A 23 -21.08 -10.48 -35.86
CA PRO A 23 -21.27 -9.82 -37.16
C PRO A 23 -20.19 -8.78 -37.48
N SER A 24 -19.78 -7.97 -36.50
CA SER A 24 -18.73 -6.96 -36.69
C SER A 24 -17.37 -7.59 -37.00
N LEU A 25 -17.01 -8.69 -36.34
CA LEU A 25 -15.78 -9.44 -36.64
C LEU A 25 -15.82 -10.07 -38.03
N GLY A 26 -16.95 -10.69 -38.40
CA GLY A 26 -17.15 -11.26 -39.73
C GLY A 26 -17.14 -10.24 -40.86
N ALA A 27 -17.54 -9.00 -40.58
CA ALA A 27 -17.52 -7.90 -41.56
C ALA A 27 -16.10 -7.43 -41.91
N VAL A 28 -15.13 -7.57 -41.00
CA VAL A 28 -13.78 -7.02 -41.17
C VAL A 28 -12.69 -8.08 -41.36
N GLY A 29 -12.98 -9.35 -41.06
CA GLY A 29 -12.02 -10.45 -41.14
C GLY A 29 -12.61 -11.71 -41.75
N ARG A 30 -11.87 -12.82 -41.64
CA ARG A 30 -12.32 -14.17 -42.02
C ARG A 30 -12.70 -14.93 -40.74
N LEU A 31 -13.97 -14.92 -40.39
CA LEU A 31 -14.52 -15.53 -39.18
C LEU A 31 -15.00 -16.95 -39.49
N SER A 32 -14.61 -17.92 -38.66
CA SER A 32 -15.15 -19.28 -38.62
C SER A 32 -15.66 -19.58 -37.22
N ILE A 33 -16.89 -20.06 -37.11
CA ILE A 33 -17.47 -20.49 -35.84
C ILE A 33 -17.86 -21.95 -36.01
N THR A 34 -17.26 -22.82 -35.19
CA THR A 34 -17.61 -24.24 -35.11
C THR A 34 -18.19 -24.50 -33.73
N SER A 35 -19.39 -25.07 -33.65
CA SER A 35 -20.08 -25.31 -32.37
C SER A 35 -20.81 -26.63 -32.37
N ARG A 36 -20.89 -27.24 -31.18
CA ARG A 36 -21.68 -28.44 -30.92
C ARG A 36 -22.35 -28.32 -29.55
N ALA A 37 -23.68 -28.23 -29.55
CA ALA A 37 -24.49 -28.30 -28.34
C ALA A 37 -24.55 -29.75 -27.83
N ARG A 38 -24.93 -29.92 -26.55
CA ARG A 38 -25.09 -31.26 -25.98
C ARG A 38 -26.15 -32.03 -26.77
N HIS A 39 -25.84 -33.26 -27.13
CA HIS A 39 -26.71 -34.17 -27.89
C HIS A 39 -27.05 -33.73 -29.32
N GLU A 40 -26.37 -32.71 -29.85
CA GLU A 40 -26.53 -32.25 -31.22
C GLU A 40 -25.31 -32.61 -32.07
N ASP A 41 -25.49 -32.55 -33.40
CA ASP A 41 -24.39 -32.64 -34.36
C ASP A 41 -23.59 -31.32 -34.42
N GLY A 42 -22.30 -31.44 -34.69
CA GLY A 42 -21.42 -30.28 -34.83
C GLY A 42 -21.65 -29.57 -36.17
N ALA A 43 -21.68 -28.25 -36.13
CA ALA A 43 -21.86 -27.41 -37.31
C ALA A 43 -20.81 -26.28 -37.36
N CYS A 44 -20.50 -25.85 -38.58
CA CYS A 44 -19.60 -24.74 -38.85
C CYS A 44 -20.28 -23.72 -39.78
N ILE A 45 -20.10 -22.44 -39.44
CA ILE A 45 -20.46 -21.30 -40.29
C ILE A 45 -19.22 -20.42 -40.49
N THR A 46 -19.05 -19.91 -41.70
CA THR A 46 -17.94 -19.01 -42.04
C THR A 46 -18.47 -17.70 -42.61
N VAL A 47 -17.81 -16.60 -42.25
CA VAL A 47 -18.10 -15.25 -42.75
C VAL A 47 -16.81 -14.61 -43.24
N ASP A 48 -16.81 -14.13 -44.48
CA ASP A 48 -15.65 -13.50 -45.13
C ASP A 48 -16.00 -12.09 -45.61
N GLY A 49 -15.50 -11.06 -44.91
CA GLY A 49 -15.77 -9.67 -45.26
C GLY A 49 -17.27 -9.35 -45.33
N GLY A 50 -18.06 -9.92 -44.41
CA GLY A 50 -19.51 -9.79 -44.35
C GLY A 50 -20.31 -10.77 -45.21
N ARG A 51 -19.65 -11.57 -46.07
CA ARG A 51 -20.31 -12.61 -46.87
C ARG A 51 -20.46 -13.89 -46.05
N ILE A 52 -21.69 -14.28 -45.77
CA ILE A 52 -22.03 -15.47 -44.98
C ILE A 52 -22.09 -16.70 -45.90
N ALA A 53 -21.35 -17.75 -45.55
CA ALA A 53 -21.41 -19.04 -46.24
C ALA A 53 -22.51 -19.93 -45.64
N PRO A 54 -23.01 -20.95 -46.39
CA PRO A 54 -23.96 -21.91 -45.84
C PRO A 54 -23.37 -22.67 -44.64
N VAL A 55 -24.23 -23.01 -43.69
CA VAL A 55 -23.88 -23.86 -42.55
C VAL A 55 -23.55 -25.25 -43.07
N ARG A 56 -22.44 -25.82 -42.58
CA ARG A 56 -21.96 -27.16 -42.96
C ARG A 56 -21.71 -28.05 -41.74
N PRO A 57 -21.84 -29.37 -41.85
CA PRO A 57 -21.44 -30.30 -40.79
C PRO A 57 -19.94 -30.13 -40.45
N ALA A 58 -19.61 -30.24 -39.17
CA ALA A 58 -18.23 -30.15 -38.69
C ALA A 58 -18.01 -31.06 -37.48
N ALA A 59 -16.84 -31.68 -37.40
CA ALA A 59 -16.47 -32.49 -36.24
C ALA A 59 -16.04 -31.59 -35.07
N LEU A 60 -16.71 -31.73 -33.93
CA LEU A 60 -16.32 -31.10 -32.67
C LEU A 60 -16.77 -31.99 -31.50
N THR A 61 -15.96 -32.10 -30.45
CA THR A 61 -16.31 -32.91 -29.27
C THR A 61 -17.43 -32.25 -28.46
N ALA A 62 -17.26 -31.00 -28.02
CA ALA A 62 -18.28 -30.19 -27.37
C ALA A 62 -17.87 -28.71 -27.34
N GLY A 63 -18.84 -27.82 -27.19
CA GLY A 63 -18.58 -26.39 -26.98
C GLY A 63 -18.49 -25.60 -28.29
N THR A 64 -17.69 -24.54 -28.28
CA THR A 64 -17.60 -23.59 -29.41
C THR A 64 -16.16 -23.15 -29.62
N VAL A 65 -15.71 -23.19 -30.87
CA VAL A 65 -14.44 -22.65 -31.34
C VAL A 65 -14.73 -21.48 -32.27
N VAL A 66 -14.15 -20.32 -31.96
CA VAL A 66 -14.24 -19.11 -32.78
C VAL A 66 -12.85 -18.79 -33.29
N GLU A 67 -12.68 -18.82 -34.61
CA GLU A 67 -11.42 -18.51 -35.29
C GLU A 67 -11.61 -17.24 -36.13
N LEU A 68 -10.72 -16.27 -35.95
CA LEU A 68 -10.70 -15.05 -36.75
C LEU A 68 -9.33 -14.91 -37.41
N ARG A 69 -9.30 -15.04 -38.73
CA ARG A 69 -8.10 -14.88 -39.57
C ARG A 69 -8.16 -13.56 -40.33
N ASP A 70 -6.99 -13.08 -40.74
CA ASP A 70 -6.82 -11.88 -41.57
C ASP A 70 -7.67 -10.69 -41.08
N LEU A 71 -7.49 -10.32 -39.81
CA LEU A 71 -8.21 -9.22 -39.19
C LEU A 71 -7.98 -7.92 -39.98
N PHE A 72 -9.07 -7.22 -40.30
CA PHE A 72 -9.09 -6.00 -41.11
C PHE A 72 -8.71 -6.16 -42.59
N HIS A 73 -8.62 -7.38 -43.14
CA HIS A 73 -8.34 -7.55 -44.58
C HIS A 73 -9.40 -6.88 -45.48
N ALA A 74 -10.67 -6.87 -45.04
CA ALA A 74 -11.77 -6.20 -45.73
C ALA A 74 -11.79 -4.67 -45.49
N THR A 75 -10.95 -4.16 -44.57
CA THR A 75 -10.86 -2.74 -44.20
C THR A 75 -9.41 -2.26 -44.08
N PRO A 76 -8.67 -2.08 -45.20
CA PRO A 76 -7.22 -1.78 -45.19
C PRO A 76 -6.86 -0.50 -44.43
N ALA A 77 -7.75 0.49 -44.39
CA ALA A 77 -7.54 1.70 -43.61
C ALA A 77 -7.40 1.40 -42.10
N ARG A 78 -8.18 0.45 -41.57
CA ARG A 78 -8.10 0.02 -40.15
C ARG A 78 -6.82 -0.76 -39.86
N LEU A 79 -6.36 -1.56 -40.83
CA LEU A 79 -5.11 -2.30 -40.70
C LEU A 79 -3.91 -1.36 -40.42
N LYS A 80 -3.91 -0.16 -41.01
CA LYS A 80 -2.87 0.86 -40.76
C LYS A 80 -2.86 1.42 -39.32
N PHE A 81 -3.93 1.23 -38.55
CA PHE A 81 -4.01 1.64 -37.14
C PHE A 81 -3.53 0.56 -36.17
N MET A 82 -3.26 -0.66 -36.65
CA MET A 82 -2.67 -1.69 -35.80
C MET A 82 -1.31 -1.22 -35.29
N ARG A 83 -1.07 -1.44 -33.99
CA ARG A 83 0.24 -1.17 -33.39
C ARG A 83 1.19 -2.32 -33.72
N SER A 84 2.40 -2.28 -33.16
CA SER A 84 3.33 -3.40 -33.28
C SER A 84 2.75 -4.68 -32.67
N ASP A 85 3.14 -5.84 -33.20
CA ASP A 85 2.71 -7.15 -32.71
C ASP A 85 2.92 -7.30 -31.20
N ARG A 86 4.03 -6.76 -30.68
CA ARG A 86 4.31 -6.74 -29.24
C ARG A 86 3.26 -5.94 -28.46
N ALA A 87 2.85 -4.77 -28.94
CA ALA A 87 1.86 -3.95 -28.27
C ALA A 87 0.48 -4.60 -28.28
N GLU A 88 0.07 -5.19 -29.41
CA GLU A 88 -1.20 -5.92 -29.52
C GLU A 88 -1.21 -7.18 -28.65
N ALA A 89 -0.12 -7.97 -28.65
CA ALA A 89 0.03 -9.14 -27.78
C ALA A 89 -0.05 -8.77 -26.28
N GLN A 90 0.52 -7.63 -25.89
CA GLN A 90 0.40 -7.10 -24.52
C GLN A 90 -1.04 -6.72 -24.18
N ALA A 91 -1.76 -6.06 -25.11
CA ALA A 91 -3.16 -5.69 -24.93
C ALA A 91 -4.07 -6.92 -24.80
N ILE A 92 -3.88 -7.94 -25.63
CA ILE A 92 -4.57 -9.23 -25.53
C ILE A 92 -4.29 -9.86 -24.17
N GLY A 93 -3.02 -9.89 -23.75
CA GLY A 93 -2.62 -10.40 -22.45
C GLY A 93 -3.31 -9.67 -21.28
N ASP A 94 -3.47 -8.34 -21.35
CA ASP A 94 -4.17 -7.56 -20.31
C ASP A 94 -5.65 -7.95 -20.22
N VAL A 95 -6.33 -8.09 -21.37
CA VAL A 95 -7.73 -8.51 -21.42
C VAL A 95 -7.91 -9.90 -20.80
N ILE A 96 -7.07 -10.87 -21.18
CA ILE A 96 -7.14 -12.24 -20.63
C ILE A 96 -6.87 -12.26 -19.13
N ARG A 97 -5.88 -11.50 -18.64
CA ARG A 97 -5.62 -11.39 -17.20
C ARG A 97 -6.81 -10.83 -16.44
N ARG A 98 -7.45 -9.76 -16.95
CA ARG A 98 -8.64 -9.17 -16.32
C ARG A 98 -9.79 -10.17 -16.25
N LEU A 99 -10.08 -10.89 -17.33
CA LEU A 99 -11.12 -11.92 -17.35
C LEU A 99 -10.79 -13.06 -16.39
N ALA A 100 -9.52 -13.48 -16.32
CA ALA A 100 -9.09 -14.52 -15.40
C ALA A 100 -9.28 -14.13 -13.92
N MET A 101 -9.08 -12.87 -13.57
CA MET A 101 -9.33 -12.37 -12.20
C MET A 101 -10.82 -12.39 -11.85
N ALA A 102 -11.70 -12.05 -12.80
CA ALA A 102 -13.15 -12.03 -12.60
C ALA A 102 -13.76 -13.42 -12.43
N GLU A 103 -13.12 -14.45 -13.00
CA GLU A 103 -13.66 -15.81 -13.04
C GLU A 103 -12.65 -16.82 -12.43
N PRO A 104 -12.52 -16.87 -11.10
CA PRO A 104 -11.51 -17.72 -10.44
C PRO A 104 -11.74 -19.22 -10.68
N PHE A 105 -12.98 -19.63 -10.94
CA PHE A 105 -13.35 -21.03 -11.20
C PHE A 105 -13.19 -21.47 -12.66
N VAL A 106 -12.74 -20.57 -13.55
CA VAL A 106 -12.55 -20.86 -14.98
C VAL A 106 -11.06 -20.92 -15.30
N SER A 107 -10.64 -21.93 -16.06
CA SER A 107 -9.26 -22.05 -16.55
C SER A 107 -9.03 -21.16 -17.77
N PHE A 108 -7.95 -20.38 -17.75
CA PHE A 108 -7.50 -19.55 -18.86
C PHE A 108 -6.11 -19.98 -19.34
N THR A 109 -5.93 -20.09 -20.66
CA THR A 109 -4.64 -20.31 -21.29
C THR A 109 -4.53 -19.41 -22.51
N LEU A 110 -3.45 -18.61 -22.57
CA LEU A 110 -3.08 -17.81 -23.73
C LEU A 110 -1.79 -18.37 -24.31
N ARG A 111 -1.79 -18.59 -25.62
CA ARG A 111 -0.69 -19.22 -26.35
C ARG A 111 -0.36 -18.38 -27.58
N ASP A 112 0.92 -18.11 -27.76
CA ASP A 112 1.48 -17.42 -28.90
C ASP A 112 2.02 -18.45 -29.90
N VAL A 113 1.45 -18.46 -31.11
CA VAL A 113 1.73 -19.43 -32.18
C VAL A 113 2.55 -18.83 -33.33
N THR A 114 3.06 -17.60 -33.18
CA THR A 114 3.73 -16.84 -34.26
C THR A 114 4.98 -17.55 -34.83
N GLY A 115 5.65 -18.39 -34.03
CA GLY A 115 6.82 -19.19 -34.45
C GLY A 115 6.51 -20.56 -35.06
N GLY A 116 5.23 -20.91 -35.25
CA GLY A 116 4.81 -22.24 -35.69
C GLY A 116 4.90 -23.32 -34.59
N GLY A 117 4.57 -24.56 -34.96
CA GLY A 117 4.54 -25.69 -34.04
C GLY A 117 3.43 -25.59 -32.99
N GLU A 118 3.68 -26.12 -31.79
CA GLU A 118 2.71 -26.04 -30.69
C GLU A 118 2.55 -24.62 -30.15
N GLY A 119 3.47 -23.68 -30.37
CA GLY A 119 3.41 -22.33 -29.79
C GLY A 119 3.74 -22.26 -28.29
N ARG A 120 4.10 -21.07 -27.82
CA ARG A 120 4.52 -20.80 -26.44
C ARG A 120 3.34 -20.36 -25.58
N ILE A 121 3.12 -21.00 -24.44
CA ILE A 121 2.14 -20.53 -23.44
C ILE A 121 2.67 -19.23 -22.82
N SER A 122 1.99 -18.12 -23.08
CA SER A 122 2.35 -16.79 -22.55
C SER A 122 1.64 -16.46 -21.25
N PHE A 123 0.49 -17.10 -20.98
CA PHE A 123 -0.23 -16.99 -19.72
C PHE A 123 -1.05 -18.26 -19.46
N ARG A 124 -1.06 -18.73 -18.21
CA ARG A 124 -1.90 -19.84 -17.75
C ARG A 124 -2.34 -19.62 -16.32
N ALA A 125 -3.64 -19.78 -16.11
CA ALA A 125 -4.30 -19.70 -14.81
C ALA A 125 -5.36 -20.80 -14.74
N ASP A 126 -5.08 -21.85 -13.96
CA ASP A 126 -5.98 -23.01 -13.81
C ASP A 126 -7.16 -22.66 -12.89
N ALA A 127 -8.32 -23.28 -13.11
CA ALA A 127 -9.49 -23.13 -12.25
C ALA A 127 -9.14 -23.38 -10.78
N GLN A 128 -9.60 -22.48 -9.91
CA GLN A 128 -9.44 -22.61 -8.47
C GLN A 128 -10.60 -23.41 -7.87
N THR A 129 -10.43 -23.86 -6.63
CA THR A 129 -11.41 -24.64 -5.87
C THR A 129 -11.57 -24.02 -4.48
N GLY A 130 -12.63 -24.37 -3.75
CA GLY A 130 -12.89 -23.86 -2.41
C GLY A 130 -13.90 -22.72 -2.40
N ASP A 131 -13.89 -21.93 -1.33
CA ASP A 131 -14.74 -20.74 -1.25
C ASP A 131 -14.26 -19.62 -2.18
N LEU A 132 -15.12 -18.62 -2.37
CA LEU A 132 -14.86 -17.52 -3.30
C LEU A 132 -13.60 -16.72 -2.94
N PHE A 133 -13.34 -16.47 -1.65
CA PHE A 133 -12.21 -15.65 -1.22
C PHE A 133 -10.89 -16.38 -1.40
N ASP A 134 -10.81 -17.65 -1.00
CA ASP A 134 -9.63 -18.48 -1.20
C ASP A 134 -9.34 -18.66 -2.70
N ALA A 135 -10.38 -18.90 -3.50
CA ALA A 135 -10.28 -19.01 -4.94
C ALA A 135 -9.81 -17.69 -5.59
N LEU A 136 -10.34 -16.54 -5.15
CA LEU A 136 -9.88 -15.22 -5.60
C LEU A 136 -8.43 -14.97 -5.19
N HIS A 137 -8.04 -15.31 -3.96
CA HIS A 137 -6.68 -15.13 -3.48
C HIS A 137 -5.67 -15.93 -4.30
N GLY A 138 -5.93 -17.23 -4.51
CA GLY A 138 -5.10 -18.10 -5.35
C GLY A 138 -5.02 -17.62 -6.79
N ARG A 139 -6.16 -17.20 -7.37
CA ARG A 139 -6.21 -16.60 -8.71
C ARG A 139 -5.38 -15.33 -8.79
N LEU A 140 -5.52 -14.41 -7.85
CA LEU A 140 -4.79 -13.14 -7.83
C LEU A 140 -3.31 -13.34 -7.60
N GLY A 141 -2.90 -14.27 -6.73
CA GLY A 141 -1.49 -14.63 -6.55
C GLY A 141 -0.85 -15.15 -7.85
N ARG A 142 -1.60 -15.92 -8.65
CA ARG A 142 -1.12 -16.37 -9.97
C ARG A 142 -1.00 -15.24 -11.00
N VAL A 143 -1.89 -14.24 -10.96
CA VAL A 143 -1.94 -13.18 -11.98
C VAL A 143 -1.08 -11.97 -11.62
N LEU A 144 -1.05 -11.58 -10.34
CA LEU A 144 -0.35 -10.40 -9.82
C LEU A 144 1.00 -10.73 -9.16
N GLY A 145 1.22 -12.00 -8.81
CA GLY A 145 2.46 -12.50 -8.19
C GLY A 145 2.27 -12.90 -6.72
N GLY A 146 3.19 -13.74 -6.22
CA GLY A 146 3.19 -14.22 -4.84
C GLY A 146 3.30 -13.09 -3.82
N ASP A 147 4.18 -12.12 -4.07
CA ASP A 147 4.36 -10.96 -3.19
C ASP A 147 3.06 -10.15 -3.01
N PHE A 148 2.21 -10.07 -4.03
CA PHE A 148 0.90 -9.42 -3.90
C PHE A 148 0.03 -10.22 -2.94
N ALA A 149 -0.05 -11.54 -3.11
CA ALA A 149 -0.87 -12.40 -2.26
C ALA A 149 -0.43 -12.32 -0.79
N GLU A 150 0.87 -12.34 -0.51
CA GLU A 150 1.40 -12.22 0.86
C GLU A 150 1.09 -10.86 1.52
N ASN A 151 1.00 -9.79 0.72
CA ASN A 151 0.73 -8.43 1.20
C ASN A 151 -0.72 -8.00 1.00
N ALA A 152 -1.62 -8.90 0.59
CA ALA A 152 -3.00 -8.59 0.28
C ALA A 152 -3.92 -8.72 1.50
N LEU A 153 -4.73 -7.68 1.74
CA LEU A 153 -5.78 -7.66 2.73
C LEU A 153 -7.11 -8.05 2.10
N ARG A 154 -7.84 -8.97 2.75
CA ARG A 154 -9.22 -9.29 2.40
C ARG A 154 -10.11 -8.08 2.66
N ILE A 155 -10.87 -7.67 1.65
CA ILE A 155 -11.86 -6.60 1.72
C ILE A 155 -13.23 -7.21 1.51
N GLU A 156 -14.13 -6.94 2.45
CA GLU A 156 -15.52 -7.38 2.42
C GLU A 156 -16.37 -6.33 3.11
N ALA A 157 -17.34 -5.78 2.40
CA ALA A 157 -18.28 -4.81 2.94
C ALA A 157 -19.56 -4.80 2.10
N GLU A 158 -20.68 -4.47 2.73
CA GLU A 158 -21.96 -4.29 2.05
C GLU A 158 -22.60 -2.99 2.54
N ARG A 159 -23.22 -2.24 1.63
CA ARG A 159 -23.95 -1.01 1.94
C ARG A 159 -24.97 -0.69 0.88
N ASP A 160 -26.20 -0.39 1.30
CA ASP A 160 -27.27 0.14 0.46
C ASP A 160 -27.50 -0.70 -0.84
N GLY A 161 -27.38 -2.03 -0.74
CA GLY A 161 -27.55 -2.96 -1.86
C GLY A 161 -26.32 -3.11 -2.79
N LEU A 162 -25.18 -2.51 -2.43
CA LEU A 162 -23.89 -2.74 -3.07
C LEU A 162 -23.01 -3.61 -2.17
N GLY A 163 -22.48 -4.70 -2.73
CA GLY A 163 -21.45 -5.53 -2.11
C GLY A 163 -20.08 -5.20 -2.68
N LEU A 164 -19.06 -5.13 -1.83
CA LEU A 164 -17.66 -4.98 -2.19
C LEU A 164 -16.88 -6.17 -1.66
N THR A 165 -16.24 -6.90 -2.55
CA THR A 165 -15.34 -8.01 -2.21
C THR A 165 -14.00 -7.85 -2.92
N GLY A 166 -12.98 -8.57 -2.45
CA GLY A 166 -11.68 -8.66 -3.14
C GLY A 166 -10.50 -8.45 -2.22
N TYR A 167 -9.39 -8.01 -2.81
CA TYR A 167 -8.11 -7.88 -2.11
C TYR A 167 -7.43 -6.55 -2.42
N ALA A 168 -6.90 -5.91 -1.38
CA ALA A 168 -6.16 -4.66 -1.50
C ALA A 168 -4.83 -4.77 -0.75
N ALA A 169 -3.73 -4.37 -1.37
CA ALA A 169 -2.41 -4.56 -0.79
C ALA A 169 -2.12 -3.57 0.34
N LEU A 170 -1.30 -3.99 1.29
CA LEU A 170 -0.70 -3.12 2.30
C LEU A 170 0.06 -1.95 1.64
N PRO A 171 0.13 -0.76 2.26
CA PRO A 171 0.82 0.38 1.64
C PRO A 171 2.33 0.19 1.48
N THR A 172 2.94 -0.70 2.28
CA THR A 172 4.32 -1.19 2.10
C THR A 172 4.53 -1.87 0.75
N PHE A 173 3.48 -2.48 0.19
CA PHE A 173 3.43 -3.04 -1.16
C PHE A 173 2.75 -2.08 -2.14
N SER A 174 3.46 -1.03 -2.54
CA SER A 174 3.00 -0.06 -3.53
C SER A 174 3.83 -0.08 -4.80
N ARG A 175 3.26 0.42 -5.90
CA ARG A 175 3.91 0.47 -7.23
C ARG A 175 4.19 1.91 -7.64
N GLY A 176 5.19 2.11 -8.50
CA GLY A 176 5.44 3.42 -9.13
C GLY A 176 4.46 3.75 -10.27
N SER A 177 3.51 2.86 -10.57
CA SER A 177 2.47 3.09 -11.57
C SER A 177 1.16 2.40 -11.17
N SER A 178 0.04 2.86 -11.73
CA SER A 178 -1.32 2.33 -11.47
C SER A 178 -1.61 0.97 -12.14
N VAL A 179 -0.58 0.25 -12.60
CA VAL A 179 -0.72 -0.96 -13.42
C VAL A 179 -1.39 -2.11 -12.66
N MET A 180 -1.26 -2.18 -11.34
CA MET A 180 -1.85 -3.23 -10.49
C MET A 180 -3.18 -2.84 -9.85
N GLN A 181 -3.96 -1.98 -10.50
CA GLN A 181 -5.28 -1.56 -10.02
C GLN A 181 -6.36 -2.13 -10.93
N TYR A 182 -7.16 -3.04 -10.38
CA TYR A 182 -8.21 -3.74 -11.09
C TYR A 182 -9.53 -3.56 -10.34
N LEU A 183 -10.52 -3.00 -11.03
CA LEU A 183 -11.86 -2.79 -10.50
C LEU A 183 -12.85 -3.50 -11.41
N PHE A 184 -13.81 -4.18 -10.80
CA PHE A 184 -14.84 -4.95 -11.47
C PHE A 184 -16.21 -4.54 -10.98
N VAL A 185 -17.19 -4.53 -11.88
CA VAL A 185 -18.60 -4.27 -11.55
C VAL A 185 -19.45 -5.39 -12.14
N ASN A 186 -20.13 -6.17 -11.30
CA ASN A 186 -20.89 -7.36 -11.70
C ASN A 186 -20.06 -8.30 -12.61
N GLY A 187 -18.83 -8.60 -12.18
CA GLY A 187 -17.84 -9.41 -12.91
C GLY A 187 -17.17 -8.72 -14.12
N ARG A 188 -17.63 -7.54 -14.55
CA ARG A 188 -17.06 -6.83 -15.71
C ARG A 188 -15.85 -5.99 -15.29
N PRO A 189 -14.68 -6.12 -15.96
CA PRO A 189 -13.56 -5.20 -15.73
C PRO A 189 -13.89 -3.78 -16.19
N VAL A 190 -13.72 -2.80 -15.31
CA VAL A 190 -13.98 -1.39 -15.59
C VAL A 190 -12.72 -0.53 -15.43
N ARG A 191 -12.75 0.65 -16.04
CA ARG A 191 -11.74 1.72 -15.97
C ARG A 191 -12.42 3.05 -15.62
N ASP A 192 -13.38 2.98 -14.70
CA ASP A 192 -14.20 4.12 -14.31
C ASP A 192 -13.42 5.11 -13.41
N LYS A 193 -13.43 6.39 -13.77
CA LYS A 193 -12.65 7.42 -13.07
C LYS A 193 -13.06 7.58 -11.60
N LEU A 194 -14.35 7.42 -11.29
CA LEU A 194 -14.86 7.58 -9.93
C LEU A 194 -14.35 6.46 -9.03
N LEU A 195 -14.41 5.21 -9.50
CA LEU A 195 -13.96 4.07 -8.69
C LEU A 195 -12.44 4.08 -8.47
N TYR A 196 -11.66 4.43 -9.50
CA TYR A 196 -10.20 4.61 -9.35
C TYR A 196 -9.87 5.80 -8.44
N GLY A 197 -10.64 6.88 -8.50
CA GLY A 197 -10.53 8.00 -7.57
C GLY A 197 -10.85 7.60 -6.13
N ALA A 198 -11.85 6.75 -5.91
CA ALA A 198 -12.21 6.21 -4.60
C ALA A 198 -11.08 5.36 -4.01
N LEU A 199 -10.50 4.46 -4.81
CA LEU A 199 -9.33 3.66 -4.43
C LEU A 199 -8.14 4.57 -4.04
N ARG A 200 -7.84 5.59 -4.84
CA ARG A 200 -6.75 6.54 -4.52
C ARG A 200 -7.04 7.30 -3.23
N GLY A 201 -8.25 7.84 -3.06
CA GLY A 201 -8.64 8.59 -1.86
C GLY A 201 -8.68 7.74 -0.57
N ALA A 202 -8.88 6.43 -0.69
CA ALA A 202 -8.76 5.52 0.44
C ALA A 202 -7.32 5.34 0.94
N TYR A 203 -6.35 5.42 0.01
CA TYR A 203 -4.92 5.26 0.29
C TYR A 203 -4.16 6.58 0.49
N ALA A 204 -4.82 7.73 0.32
CA ALA A 204 -4.17 9.04 0.33
C ALA A 204 -3.40 9.33 1.63
N ASP A 205 -3.90 8.84 2.77
CA ASP A 205 -3.23 9.02 4.06
C ASP A 205 -2.08 8.03 4.30
N PHE A 206 -1.89 7.04 3.43
CA PHE A 206 -0.98 5.91 3.64
C PHE A 206 0.10 5.76 2.56
N LEU A 207 0.00 6.49 1.46
CA LEU A 207 0.93 6.40 0.34
C LEU A 207 1.39 7.79 -0.09
N SER A 208 2.68 7.88 -0.46
CA SER A 208 3.19 9.06 -1.14
C SER A 208 2.51 9.24 -2.50
N ARG A 209 2.52 10.49 -3.00
CA ARG A 209 1.76 10.93 -4.17
C ARG A 209 2.18 10.26 -5.49
N ASP A 210 3.43 9.82 -5.58
CA ASP A 210 4.05 9.09 -6.69
C ASP A 210 3.84 7.57 -6.60
N ARG A 211 3.17 7.09 -5.55
CA ARG A 211 2.94 5.67 -5.30
C ARG A 211 1.48 5.30 -5.49
N HIS A 212 1.28 4.11 -6.03
CA HIS A 212 -0.02 3.58 -6.36
C HIS A 212 -0.28 2.30 -5.57
N PRO A 213 -1.48 2.15 -4.96
CA PRO A 213 -1.87 0.90 -4.34
C PRO A 213 -2.04 -0.19 -5.40
N ALA A 214 -1.76 -1.44 -5.02
CA ALA A 214 -2.16 -2.61 -5.78
C ALA A 214 -3.47 -3.16 -5.20
N ALA A 215 -4.49 -3.37 -6.04
CA ALA A 215 -5.78 -3.87 -5.59
C ALA A 215 -6.55 -4.56 -6.72
N ALA A 216 -7.36 -5.54 -6.35
CA ALA A 216 -8.36 -6.17 -7.19
C ALA A 216 -9.69 -6.19 -6.41
N LEU A 217 -10.61 -5.29 -6.76
CA LEU A 217 -11.88 -5.10 -6.05
C LEU A 217 -13.06 -5.38 -6.98
N PHE A 218 -14.04 -6.09 -6.46
CA PHE A 218 -15.25 -6.54 -7.14
C PHE A 218 -16.45 -5.89 -6.45
N LEU A 219 -17.15 -5.05 -7.21
CA LEU A 219 -18.36 -4.39 -6.77
C LEU A 219 -19.56 -5.10 -7.40
N ASP A 220 -20.42 -5.67 -6.59
CA ASP A 220 -21.64 -6.34 -7.03
C ASP A 220 -22.87 -5.54 -6.58
N CYS A 221 -23.84 -5.39 -7.47
CA CYS A 221 -25.09 -4.68 -7.19
C CYS A 221 -26.19 -5.11 -8.14
N ASP A 222 -27.44 -4.78 -7.80
CA ASP A 222 -28.56 -4.96 -8.74
C ASP A 222 -28.25 -4.23 -10.06
N PRO A 223 -28.34 -4.89 -11.23
CA PRO A 223 -28.14 -4.26 -12.53
C PRO A 223 -28.92 -2.95 -12.74
N GLN A 224 -30.07 -2.77 -12.10
CA GLN A 224 -30.85 -1.53 -12.17
C GLN A 224 -30.18 -0.33 -11.48
N LEU A 225 -29.21 -0.58 -10.60
CA LEU A 225 -28.44 0.46 -9.90
C LEU A 225 -27.22 0.92 -10.72
N VAL A 226 -26.90 0.24 -11.83
CA VAL A 226 -25.72 0.56 -12.65
C VAL A 226 -25.99 0.45 -14.15
N ASP A 227 -25.82 1.56 -14.87
CA ASP A 227 -25.86 1.57 -16.32
C ASP A 227 -24.47 1.21 -16.89
N VAL A 228 -24.39 0.08 -17.58
CA VAL A 228 -23.18 -0.41 -18.27
C VAL A 228 -23.14 -0.04 -19.75
N ASN A 229 -24.19 0.59 -20.28
CA ASN A 229 -24.34 0.97 -21.68
C ASN A 229 -23.78 2.37 -22.00
N VAL A 230 -22.80 2.84 -21.23
CA VAL A 230 -22.28 4.21 -21.32
C VAL A 230 -21.18 4.36 -22.37
N HIS A 231 -20.30 3.36 -22.49
CA HIS A 231 -19.16 3.39 -23.41
C HIS A 231 -19.23 2.22 -24.42
N PRO A 232 -18.81 2.38 -25.70
CA PRO A 232 -18.84 1.31 -26.70
C PRO A 232 -18.11 0.03 -26.25
N ALA A 233 -16.94 0.19 -25.62
CA ALA A 233 -16.15 -0.90 -25.05
C ALA A 233 -16.64 -1.37 -23.67
N LYS A 234 -17.67 -0.71 -23.09
CA LYS A 234 -18.27 -1.01 -21.78
C LYS A 234 -17.24 -0.97 -20.63
N SER A 235 -16.22 -0.16 -20.77
CA SER A 235 -15.15 0.07 -19.79
C SER A 235 -15.55 1.07 -18.71
N GLU A 236 -16.61 1.84 -18.94
CA GLU A 236 -17.14 2.85 -18.02
C GLU A 236 -18.57 2.48 -17.65
N VAL A 237 -18.96 2.83 -16.43
CA VAL A 237 -20.29 2.53 -15.87
C VAL A 237 -20.83 3.78 -15.18
N ARG A 238 -22.15 3.90 -15.08
CA ARG A 238 -22.80 4.97 -14.33
C ARG A 238 -23.69 4.39 -13.26
N PHE A 239 -23.33 4.62 -12.00
CA PHE A 239 -24.16 4.27 -10.87
C PHE A 239 -25.32 5.26 -10.75
N ARG A 240 -26.49 4.77 -10.33
CA ARG A 240 -27.64 5.60 -9.97
C ARG A 240 -27.29 6.55 -8.82
N ASP A 241 -26.59 6.03 -7.81
CA ASP A 241 -25.97 6.82 -6.76
C ASP A 241 -24.45 6.59 -6.73
N PRO A 242 -23.66 7.48 -7.35
CA PRO A 242 -22.20 7.37 -7.37
C PRO A 242 -21.56 7.62 -5.99
N GLY A 243 -22.25 8.34 -5.09
CA GLY A 243 -21.75 8.66 -3.76
C GLY A 243 -21.65 7.42 -2.88
N ILE A 244 -22.64 6.53 -2.96
CA ILE A 244 -22.68 5.26 -2.23
C ILE A 244 -21.54 4.34 -2.66
N ALA A 245 -21.34 4.13 -3.97
CA ALA A 245 -20.26 3.28 -4.48
C ALA A 245 -18.86 3.80 -4.05
N ARG A 246 -18.65 5.12 -4.18
CA ARG A 246 -17.41 5.77 -3.72
C ARG A 246 -17.22 5.61 -2.22
N GLY A 247 -18.26 5.88 -1.43
CA GLY A 247 -18.25 5.79 0.02
C GLY A 247 -17.96 4.38 0.52
N LEU A 248 -18.55 3.36 -0.10
CA LEU A 248 -18.31 1.95 0.21
C LEU A 248 -16.85 1.57 0.00
N ILE A 249 -16.27 1.88 -1.16
CA ILE A 249 -14.85 1.61 -1.45
C ILE A 249 -13.95 2.31 -0.44
N VAL A 250 -14.16 3.61 -0.21
CA VAL A 250 -13.31 4.40 0.69
C VAL A 250 -13.39 3.88 2.13
N SER A 251 -14.60 3.67 2.64
CA SER A 251 -14.79 3.21 4.02
C SER A 251 -14.27 1.80 4.25
N ALA A 252 -14.55 0.85 3.35
CA ALA A 252 -14.10 -0.53 3.47
C ALA A 252 -12.57 -0.65 3.43
N LEU A 253 -11.91 0.06 2.50
CA LEU A 253 -10.45 0.08 2.41
C LEU A 253 -9.82 0.75 3.63
N ARG A 254 -10.34 1.90 4.08
CA ARG A 254 -9.83 2.58 5.28
C ARG A 254 -9.96 1.70 6.52
N HIS A 255 -11.07 0.99 6.67
CA HIS A 255 -11.29 0.04 7.75
C HIS A 255 -10.28 -1.12 7.69
N GLY A 256 -10.10 -1.74 6.51
CA GLY A 256 -9.14 -2.82 6.30
C GLY A 256 -7.69 -2.38 6.58
N LEU A 257 -7.29 -1.20 6.10
CA LEU A 257 -5.96 -0.63 6.33
C LEU A 257 -5.74 -0.26 7.81
N ALA A 258 -6.76 0.25 8.50
CA ALA A 258 -6.69 0.54 9.94
C ALA A 258 -6.34 -0.71 10.76
N GLN A 259 -7.07 -1.80 10.51
CA GLN A 259 -6.87 -3.07 11.19
C GLN A 259 -5.49 -3.67 10.87
N ALA A 260 -5.04 -3.50 9.62
CA ALA A 260 -3.79 -4.08 9.16
C ALA A 260 -2.55 -3.31 9.59
N GLY A 261 -2.63 -1.98 9.78
CA GLY A 261 -1.51 -1.19 10.32
C GLY A 261 -1.00 -1.71 11.67
N HIS A 262 -1.91 -2.23 12.51
CA HIS A 262 -1.56 -2.88 13.78
C HIS A 262 -0.82 -4.21 13.57
N ARG A 263 -1.12 -4.94 12.48
CA ARG A 263 -0.48 -6.21 12.14
C ARG A 263 0.84 -6.05 11.40
N ALA A 264 0.99 -5.04 10.53
CA ALA A 264 2.19 -4.82 9.71
C ALA A 264 3.46 -4.59 10.55
N SER A 265 3.33 -3.99 11.74
CA SER A 265 4.44 -3.87 12.71
C SER A 265 5.00 -5.22 13.17
N THR A 266 4.19 -6.28 13.17
CA THR A 266 4.61 -7.64 13.55
C THR A 266 5.26 -8.42 12.41
N THR A 267 4.93 -8.14 11.14
CA THR A 267 5.53 -8.83 9.98
C THR A 267 6.88 -8.25 9.58
N VAL A 268 7.02 -6.91 9.64
CA VAL A 268 8.31 -6.23 9.46
C VAL A 268 9.32 -6.72 10.48
N ALA A 269 8.88 -7.03 11.70
CA ALA A 269 9.72 -7.64 12.72
C ALA A 269 10.35 -8.95 12.27
N GLY A 270 9.57 -9.85 11.66
CA GLY A 270 10.06 -11.11 11.10
C GLY A 270 11.12 -10.90 10.00
N ALA A 271 10.93 -9.91 9.12
CA ALA A 271 11.90 -9.55 8.10
C ALA A 271 13.17 -8.89 8.69
N THR A 272 13.04 -8.01 9.70
CA THR A 272 14.20 -7.42 10.40
C THR A 272 14.99 -8.46 11.18
N LEU A 273 14.32 -9.46 11.76
CA LEU A 273 14.95 -10.60 12.41
C LEU A 273 15.71 -11.47 11.41
N GLY A 274 15.16 -11.68 10.21
CA GLY A 274 15.85 -12.33 9.10
C GLY A 274 17.08 -11.56 8.62
N ALA A 275 17.02 -10.22 8.60
CA ALA A 275 18.16 -9.35 8.28
C ALA A 275 19.22 -9.28 9.40
N MET A 276 18.83 -9.55 10.65
CA MET A 276 19.72 -9.66 11.81
C MET A 276 20.27 -11.08 12.02
N GLN A 277 19.83 -12.08 11.25
CA GLN A 277 20.54 -13.35 11.17
C GLN A 277 21.94 -13.05 10.64
N LEU A 278 22.97 -13.42 11.41
CA LEU A 278 24.31 -13.54 10.84
C LEU A 278 24.18 -14.44 9.63
N GLU A 279 24.40 -13.88 8.43
CA GLU A 279 24.78 -14.67 7.27
C GLU A 279 25.77 -15.72 7.79
N PRO A 280 25.47 -17.03 7.70
CA PRO A 280 26.51 -18.00 7.93
C PRO A 280 27.50 -17.69 6.82
N GLN A 281 28.59 -17.01 7.17
CA GLN A 281 29.74 -16.91 6.29
C GLN A 281 30.12 -18.35 6.04
N GLY A 282 29.60 -18.90 4.93
CA GLY A 282 29.87 -20.25 4.50
C GLY A 282 31.37 -20.40 4.60
N ALA A 283 31.80 -21.38 5.39
CA ALA A 283 33.21 -21.62 5.64
C ALA A 283 33.90 -21.60 4.28
N ARG A 284 34.63 -20.52 4.00
CA ARG A 284 35.47 -20.46 2.80
C ARG A 284 36.53 -21.51 3.05
N VAL A 285 36.32 -22.69 2.47
CA VAL A 285 37.35 -23.71 2.33
C VAL A 285 38.42 -23.09 1.45
N TYR A 286 39.33 -22.35 2.06
CA TYR A 286 40.59 -21.99 1.45
C TYR A 286 41.42 -23.27 1.41
N GLN A 287 41.29 -23.99 0.31
CA GLN A 287 42.33 -24.88 -0.15
C GLN A 287 43.54 -23.99 -0.50
N MET A 288 44.46 -23.85 0.45
CA MET A 288 45.82 -23.44 0.15
C MET A 288 46.78 -24.48 0.70
N ASP A 289 47.31 -25.28 -0.23
CA ASP A 289 48.64 -25.86 -0.10
C ASP A 289 49.63 -24.74 0.19
N ARG A 290 50.22 -24.76 1.40
CA ARG A 290 51.52 -24.14 1.62
C ARG A 290 52.24 -24.83 2.77
N ALA A 291 53.24 -25.61 2.37
CA ALA A 291 54.31 -26.12 3.19
C ALA A 291 55.00 -25.00 3.99
N GLY A 292 55.34 -25.32 5.24
CA GLY A 292 56.38 -24.63 6.02
C GLY A 292 55.96 -23.36 6.77
N MET A 293 55.39 -23.52 7.97
CA MET A 293 55.60 -22.58 9.09
C MET A 293 55.16 -23.25 10.40
N ASP A 294 56.12 -23.54 11.28
CA ASP A 294 55.89 -24.20 12.58
C ASP A 294 54.98 -23.36 13.49
N ARG A 295 53.84 -23.93 13.89
CA ARG A 295 53.00 -23.39 14.97
C ARG A 295 53.42 -24.04 16.31
N PRO A 296 53.73 -23.26 17.35
CA PRO A 296 54.12 -23.81 18.65
C PRO A 296 52.95 -24.57 19.29
N SER A 297 53.27 -25.69 19.95
CA SER A 297 52.29 -26.59 20.54
C SER A 297 51.51 -25.91 21.69
N PRO A 298 50.30 -26.38 22.01
CA PRO A 298 49.48 -25.83 23.10
C PRO A 298 50.21 -25.82 24.45
N ALA A 299 51.09 -26.79 24.70
CA ALA A 299 51.90 -26.87 25.91
C ALA A 299 52.94 -25.73 26.01
N ALA A 300 53.53 -25.31 24.89
CA ALA A 300 54.48 -24.19 24.86
C ALA A 300 53.79 -22.83 25.12
N ARG A 301 52.51 -22.69 24.74
CA ARG A 301 51.72 -21.48 25.03
C ARG A 301 51.33 -21.40 26.51
N GLN A 302 51.06 -22.53 27.16
CA GLN A 302 50.69 -22.55 28.57
C GLN A 302 51.88 -22.25 29.49
N ALA A 303 53.06 -22.79 29.17
CA ALA A 303 54.30 -22.47 29.89
C ALA A 303 54.70 -20.98 29.78
N ALA A 304 54.42 -20.33 28.64
CA ALA A 304 54.67 -18.91 28.46
C ALA A 304 53.71 -18.01 29.28
N TYR A 305 52.47 -18.46 29.52
CA TYR A 305 51.50 -17.76 30.37
C TYR A 305 51.84 -17.88 31.87
N GLU A 306 52.32 -19.04 32.31
CA GLU A 306 52.76 -19.24 33.69
C GLU A 306 54.05 -18.45 34.02
N ALA A 307 54.95 -18.28 33.05
CA ALA A 307 56.17 -17.50 33.20
C ALA A 307 55.94 -15.96 33.27
N GLN A 308 54.74 -15.48 32.95
CA GLN A 308 54.37 -14.06 32.94
C GLN A 308 53.46 -13.64 34.12
N ALA A 309 53.16 -14.56 35.05
CA ALA A 309 52.38 -14.22 36.25
C ALA A 309 53.27 -13.49 37.30
N PRO A 310 52.90 -12.27 37.75
CA PRO A 310 53.65 -11.58 38.81
C PRO A 310 53.45 -12.28 40.16
N GLY A 311 54.55 -12.72 40.77
CA GLY A 311 54.58 -13.35 42.08
C GLY A 311 54.46 -12.33 43.22
N PHE A 312 53.29 -12.24 43.84
CA PHE A 312 53.10 -11.71 45.20
C PHE A 312 52.01 -12.52 45.89
N ALA A 313 52.42 -13.64 46.49
CA ALA A 313 51.60 -14.52 47.32
C ALA A 313 52.09 -14.48 48.77
N GLU A 314 52.30 -13.29 49.35
CA GLU A 314 52.51 -13.11 50.78
C GLU A 314 51.95 -11.75 51.21
N THR A 315 50.71 -11.75 51.71
CA THR A 315 50.12 -10.86 52.74
C THR A 315 48.61 -11.08 52.80
N ALA A 316 48.21 -12.34 53.04
CA ALA A 316 46.91 -12.63 53.62
C ALA A 316 47.01 -12.33 55.12
N GLY A 317 46.63 -11.12 55.53
CA GLY A 317 46.55 -10.79 56.94
C GLY A 317 46.53 -9.30 57.20
N VAL A 318 45.57 -8.89 58.01
CA VAL A 318 45.35 -7.56 58.56
C VAL A 318 44.63 -6.62 57.58
N TRP A 319 43.34 -6.35 57.87
CA TRP A 319 42.81 -4.99 58.11
C TRP A 319 41.44 -5.08 58.81
N GLY A 320 41.53 -4.97 60.15
CA GLY A 320 40.67 -4.26 61.09
C GLY A 320 39.19 -4.03 60.81
N ARG A 321 38.36 -4.66 61.65
CA ARG A 321 37.04 -4.19 62.09
C ARG A 321 37.19 -2.79 62.73
N VAL A 322 36.35 -1.84 62.32
CA VAL A 322 36.09 -0.59 63.06
C VAL A 322 34.59 -0.49 63.32
N GLU A 323 34.23 -0.42 64.59
CA GLU A 323 32.87 -0.23 65.09
C GLU A 323 32.42 1.24 65.01
N GLY A 324 31.15 1.44 64.67
CA GLY A 324 30.23 2.39 65.34
C GLY A 324 30.35 3.89 65.04
N THR A 325 29.30 4.46 64.43
CA THR A 325 28.53 5.64 64.93
C THR A 325 27.32 5.94 64.02
N PRO A 326 26.26 6.63 64.51
CA PRO A 326 24.87 6.36 64.15
C PRO A 326 24.34 7.15 62.94
N THR A 327 23.39 6.52 62.23
CA THR A 327 22.59 7.05 61.12
C THR A 327 21.56 8.12 61.58
N PRO A 328 21.36 9.21 60.82
CA PRO A 328 20.14 10.00 60.90
C PRO A 328 18.98 9.24 60.23
N ALA A 329 17.81 9.28 60.85
CA ALA A 329 16.61 8.59 60.42
C ALA A 329 16.24 8.86 58.95
N ALA A 330 16.02 7.79 58.19
CA ALA A 330 15.38 7.84 56.88
C ALA A 330 13.90 8.20 57.04
N PRO A 331 13.31 8.99 56.12
CA PRO A 331 11.86 9.15 56.09
C PRO A 331 11.23 7.81 55.72
N VAL A 332 10.17 7.44 56.44
CA VAL A 332 9.34 6.28 56.14
C VAL A 332 8.73 6.52 54.75
N VAL A 333 9.20 5.76 53.76
CA VAL A 333 8.55 5.70 52.45
C VAL A 333 7.34 4.82 52.65
N GLU A 334 6.14 5.40 52.58
CA GLU A 334 4.90 4.62 52.48
C GLU A 334 5.04 3.64 51.31
N GLU A 335 4.82 2.36 51.58
CA GLU A 335 4.67 1.34 50.55
C GLU A 335 3.52 1.77 49.63
N ALA A 336 3.87 2.30 48.47
CA ALA A 336 2.93 2.53 47.40
C ALA A 336 2.35 1.16 47.02
N SER A 337 1.07 0.99 47.34
CA SER A 337 0.25 -0.13 46.88
C SER A 337 0.52 -0.42 45.41
N GLU A 338 0.95 -1.65 45.10
CA GLU A 338 1.08 -2.15 43.73
C GLU A 338 -0.31 -2.17 43.06
N THR A 339 -0.71 -1.04 42.48
CA THR A 339 -1.71 -1.05 41.42
C THR A 339 -1.22 -1.97 40.31
N PRO A 340 -2.08 -2.86 39.76
CA PRO A 340 -1.69 -3.69 38.62
C PRO A 340 -1.16 -2.77 37.53
N ALA A 341 0.04 -3.05 37.03
CA ALA A 341 0.62 -2.26 35.96
C ALA A 341 -0.37 -2.23 34.79
N PRO A 342 -0.84 -1.05 34.36
CA PRO A 342 -1.77 -0.96 33.24
C PRO A 342 -1.18 -1.66 32.01
N ASP A 343 -1.98 -2.50 31.37
CA ASP A 343 -1.58 -3.21 30.16
C ASP A 343 -1.45 -2.21 29.02
N TYR A 344 -0.22 -2.03 28.56
CA TYR A 344 0.18 -1.00 27.62
C TYR A 344 0.65 -1.69 26.33
N PRO A 345 -0.11 -1.65 25.22
CA PRO A 345 0.22 -2.33 23.96
C PRO A 345 1.64 -2.05 23.43
N LEU A 346 2.09 -0.80 23.46
CA LEU A 346 3.46 -0.40 23.08
C LEU A 346 4.45 -0.43 24.25
N GLY A 347 4.00 -0.83 25.44
CA GLY A 347 4.83 -1.05 26.60
C GLY A 347 5.37 0.23 27.24
N THR A 348 6.41 0.05 28.05
CA THR A 348 7.08 1.14 28.79
C THR A 348 8.43 1.47 28.14
N ALA A 349 8.67 2.75 27.85
CA ALA A 349 9.94 3.20 27.29
C ALA A 349 11.11 2.87 28.23
N ARG A 350 12.15 2.22 27.69
CA ARG A 350 13.38 1.86 28.39
C ARG A 350 14.57 2.74 28.01
N GLY A 351 14.58 3.29 26.81
CA GLY A 351 15.63 4.20 26.38
C GLY A 351 15.44 4.74 24.98
N GLN A 352 16.25 5.74 24.66
CA GLN A 352 16.35 6.33 23.33
C GLN A 352 17.69 5.93 22.70
N VAL A 353 17.67 5.57 21.43
CA VAL A 353 18.85 5.12 20.67
C VAL A 353 19.04 6.02 19.46
N HIS A 354 20.27 6.51 19.28
CA HIS A 354 20.67 7.41 18.19
C HIS A 354 19.74 8.60 18.01
N GLU A 355 19.15 9.09 19.10
CA GLU A 355 18.29 10.29 19.13
C GLU A 355 17.06 10.21 18.20
N ASN A 356 16.75 9.02 17.69
CA ASN A 356 15.75 8.78 16.64
C ASN A 356 14.80 7.63 16.99
N TYR A 357 15.26 6.66 17.78
CA TYR A 357 14.50 5.46 18.09
C TYR A 357 14.20 5.36 19.57
N ILE A 358 12.94 5.03 19.92
CA ILE A 358 12.55 4.70 21.28
C ILE A 358 12.47 3.18 21.38
N ILE A 359 13.14 2.62 22.38
CA ILE A 359 13.05 1.20 22.75
C ILE A 359 12.08 1.10 23.92
N ALA A 360 11.01 0.34 23.74
CA ALA A 360 10.00 0.09 24.77
C ALA A 360 9.88 -1.40 25.07
N GLN A 361 9.70 -1.75 26.34
CA GLN A 361 9.47 -3.13 26.77
C GLN A 361 7.96 -3.38 26.87
N THR A 362 7.48 -4.40 26.16
CA THR A 362 6.09 -4.88 26.25
C THR A 362 6.02 -6.11 27.16
N ALA A 363 4.80 -6.60 27.44
CA ALA A 363 4.61 -7.82 28.23
C ALA A 363 5.28 -9.06 27.60
N ASN A 364 5.37 -9.10 26.25
CA ASN A 364 5.78 -10.27 25.49
C ASN A 364 7.07 -10.07 24.67
N GLY A 365 7.79 -8.95 24.85
CA GLY A 365 8.97 -8.62 24.04
C GLY A 365 9.40 -7.15 24.15
N MET A 366 9.80 -6.57 23.03
CA MET A 366 10.13 -5.14 22.91
C MET A 366 9.61 -4.54 21.61
N VAL A 367 9.42 -3.23 21.60
CA VAL A 367 9.05 -2.45 20.42
C VAL A 367 10.12 -1.39 20.16
N ILE A 368 10.46 -1.22 18.88
CA ILE A 368 11.33 -0.15 18.40
C ILE A 368 10.46 0.85 17.64
N VAL A 369 10.42 2.10 18.10
CA VAL A 369 9.60 3.17 17.52
C VAL A 369 10.50 4.21 16.87
N ASP A 370 10.23 4.55 15.61
CA ASP A 370 10.77 5.74 14.96
C ASP A 370 10.04 6.97 15.50
N GLN A 371 10.70 7.74 16.36
CA GLN A 371 10.08 8.86 17.07
C GLN A 371 9.62 9.96 16.11
N HIS A 372 10.35 10.17 15.01
CA HIS A 372 10.10 11.24 14.06
C HIS A 372 8.86 10.89 13.23
N ALA A 373 8.86 9.69 12.63
CA ALA A 373 7.73 9.21 11.85
C ALA A 373 6.45 9.07 12.70
N ALA A 374 6.58 8.62 13.95
CA ALA A 374 5.46 8.56 14.89
C ALA A 374 4.90 9.96 15.18
N HIS A 375 5.75 10.91 15.55
CA HIS A 375 5.31 12.25 15.90
C HIS A 375 4.72 13.01 14.71
N GLU A 376 5.28 12.86 13.50
CA GLU A 376 4.68 13.41 12.28
C GLU A 376 3.25 12.90 12.05
N ARG A 377 3.05 11.59 12.19
CA ARG A 377 1.72 10.97 12.05
C ARG A 377 0.75 11.51 13.11
N LEU A 378 1.18 11.62 14.36
CA LEU A 378 0.36 12.14 15.45
C LEU A 378 -0.08 13.59 15.20
N VAL A 379 0.84 14.46 14.80
CA VAL A 379 0.54 15.86 14.45
C VAL A 379 -0.42 15.92 13.26
N TYR A 380 -0.21 15.11 12.23
CA TYR A 380 -1.09 15.05 11.06
C TYR A 380 -2.53 14.66 11.43
N GLU A 381 -2.72 13.59 12.21
CA GLU A 381 -4.05 13.15 12.63
C GLU A 381 -4.74 14.19 13.54
N LYS A 382 -3.99 14.86 14.41
CA LYS A 382 -4.53 15.97 15.24
C LYS A 382 -4.97 17.16 14.38
N LEU A 383 -4.15 17.59 13.42
CA LEU A 383 -4.49 18.65 12.48
C LEU A 383 -5.74 18.30 11.66
N LYS A 384 -5.84 17.05 11.20
CA LYS A 384 -7.01 16.55 10.45
C LYS A 384 -8.29 16.57 11.29
N ARG A 385 -8.21 16.18 12.57
CA ARG A 385 -9.34 16.29 13.51
C ARG A 385 -9.76 17.74 13.72
N GLN A 386 -8.83 18.63 14.04
CA GLN A 386 -9.13 20.05 14.23
C GLN A 386 -9.77 20.68 12.99
N MET A 387 -9.25 20.36 11.80
CA MET A 387 -9.81 20.82 10.53
C MET A 387 -11.26 20.38 10.33
N ASN A 388 -11.59 19.13 10.66
CA ASN A 388 -12.96 18.61 10.53
C ASN A 388 -13.93 19.22 11.55
N ASP A 389 -13.44 19.61 12.72
CA ASP A 389 -14.28 20.14 13.80
C ASP A 389 -14.60 21.64 13.60
N ASN A 390 -13.58 22.51 13.62
CA ASN A 390 -13.77 23.98 13.60
C ASN A 390 -12.62 24.74 12.89
N GLY A 391 -11.75 24.06 12.14
CA GLY A 391 -10.50 24.63 11.63
C GLY A 391 -9.34 24.48 12.61
N VAL A 392 -8.11 24.59 12.10
CA VAL A 392 -6.89 24.43 12.89
C VAL A 392 -6.60 25.71 13.68
N ALA A 393 -6.34 25.58 14.98
CA ALA A 393 -6.03 26.72 15.83
C ALA A 393 -4.73 27.40 15.37
N ALA A 394 -4.78 28.72 15.20
CA ALA A 394 -3.65 29.53 14.77
C ALA A 394 -2.95 30.22 15.96
N GLN A 395 -1.64 30.40 15.85
CA GLN A 395 -0.82 31.20 16.76
C GLN A 395 -0.30 32.41 15.99
N ALA A 396 -0.66 33.61 16.45
CA ALA A 396 -0.14 34.85 15.88
C ALA A 396 1.35 35.02 16.19
N LEU A 397 2.12 35.40 15.18
CA LEU A 397 3.52 35.75 15.30
C LEU A 397 3.63 37.16 15.92
N LEU A 398 4.55 37.32 16.88
CA LEU A 398 4.82 38.63 17.49
C LEU A 398 5.29 39.66 16.45
N ILE A 399 6.04 39.19 15.46
CA ILE A 399 6.52 39.96 14.32
C ILE A 399 6.17 39.14 13.07
N PRO A 400 5.38 39.69 12.13
CA PRO A 400 5.09 39.01 10.87
C PRO A 400 6.38 38.67 10.12
N GLU A 401 6.48 37.45 9.61
CA GLU A 401 7.64 37.00 8.83
C GLU A 401 7.39 37.32 7.36
N ILE A 402 8.27 38.13 6.76
CA ILE A 402 8.17 38.51 5.34
C ILE A 402 8.89 37.47 4.49
N VAL A 403 8.17 36.86 3.55
CA VAL A 403 8.69 35.84 2.63
C VAL A 403 8.68 36.39 1.21
N GLU A 404 9.87 36.65 0.67
CA GLU A 404 10.05 37.09 -0.72
C GLU A 404 9.88 35.92 -1.70
N LEU A 405 9.03 36.11 -2.70
CA LEU A 405 8.59 35.10 -3.67
C LEU A 405 8.37 35.73 -5.05
N SER A 406 8.20 34.91 -6.09
CA SER A 406 7.80 35.44 -7.39
C SER A 406 6.38 36.02 -7.34
N ALA A 407 6.07 36.98 -8.21
CA ALA A 407 4.73 37.56 -8.28
C ALA A 407 3.64 36.50 -8.59
N ASN A 408 4.00 35.45 -9.34
CA ASN A 408 3.11 34.33 -9.64
C ASN A 408 2.85 33.48 -8.39
N ASP A 409 3.90 33.16 -7.62
CA ASP A 409 3.76 32.37 -6.38
C ASP A 409 2.97 33.13 -5.31
N CYS A 410 3.18 34.44 -5.21
CA CYS A 410 2.36 35.31 -4.36
C CYS A 410 0.88 35.22 -4.75
N ALA A 411 0.56 35.35 -6.04
CA ALA A 411 -0.81 35.26 -6.51
C ALA A 411 -1.45 33.90 -6.20
N ARG A 412 -0.72 32.79 -6.42
CA ARG A 412 -1.20 31.43 -6.14
C ARG A 412 -1.50 31.19 -4.66
N LEU A 413 -0.66 31.70 -3.77
CA LEU A 413 -0.88 31.59 -2.31
C LEU A 413 -2.05 32.46 -1.86
N LEU A 414 -2.11 33.70 -2.35
CA LEU A 414 -3.18 34.65 -1.98
C LEU A 414 -4.55 34.20 -2.49
N GLU A 415 -4.63 33.48 -3.62
CA GLU A 415 -5.87 32.86 -4.11
C GLU A 415 -6.41 31.81 -3.11
N LEU A 416 -5.54 31.19 -2.32
CA LEU A 416 -5.87 30.18 -1.32
C LEU A 416 -5.79 30.70 0.13
N ALA A 417 -5.67 32.01 0.34
CA ALA A 417 -5.45 32.60 1.66
C ALA A 417 -6.52 32.20 2.69
N ASP A 418 -7.79 32.20 2.29
CA ASP A 418 -8.90 31.80 3.18
C ASP A 418 -8.85 30.32 3.56
N ASP A 419 -8.41 29.44 2.66
CA ASP A 419 -8.26 28.01 2.93
C ASP A 419 -7.01 27.74 3.79
N LEU A 420 -5.92 28.48 3.58
CA LEU A 420 -4.74 28.45 4.43
C LEU A 420 -5.04 29.00 5.83
N ALA A 421 -5.89 30.01 5.96
CA ALA A 421 -6.32 30.52 7.26
C ALA A 421 -7.08 29.46 8.07
N LYS A 422 -7.93 28.64 7.43
CA LYS A 422 -8.58 27.48 8.09
C LYS A 422 -7.58 26.43 8.54
N LEU A 423 -6.41 26.37 7.90
CA LEU A 423 -5.29 25.51 8.27
C LEU A 423 -4.44 26.11 9.39
N GLY A 424 -4.79 27.28 9.92
CA GLY A 424 -4.03 28.00 10.94
C GLY A 424 -2.85 28.80 10.36
N LEU A 425 -2.79 28.97 9.04
CA LEU A 425 -1.73 29.70 8.33
C LEU A 425 -2.27 31.02 7.77
N GLY A 426 -2.14 32.09 8.54
CA GLY A 426 -2.59 33.43 8.17
C GLY A 426 -1.54 34.14 7.32
N ILE A 427 -1.86 34.41 6.05
CA ILE A 427 -0.99 35.13 5.11
C ILE A 427 -1.69 36.37 4.55
N GLU A 428 -0.92 37.41 4.28
CA GLU A 428 -1.38 38.63 3.61
C GLU A 428 -0.37 39.12 2.58
N ALA A 429 -0.84 39.92 1.62
CA ALA A 429 0.04 40.52 0.62
C ALA A 429 0.99 41.53 1.26
N PHE A 430 2.27 41.48 0.92
CA PHE A 430 3.27 42.45 1.35
C PHE A 430 4.03 42.99 0.13
N GLY A 431 3.45 43.98 -0.53
CA GLY A 431 3.95 44.46 -1.83
C GLY A 431 3.60 43.51 -2.98
N GLY A 432 4.40 43.54 -4.07
CA GLY A 432 4.13 42.77 -5.30
C GLY A 432 4.92 41.46 -5.45
N SER A 433 5.91 41.23 -4.58
CA SER A 433 6.83 40.08 -4.65
C SER A 433 7.16 39.50 -3.27
N ALA A 434 6.27 39.71 -2.30
CA ALA A 434 6.39 39.10 -0.99
C ALA A 434 5.02 38.94 -0.34
N ILE A 435 4.94 38.01 0.61
CA ILE A 435 3.81 37.84 1.50
C ILE A 435 4.28 38.00 2.94
N ALA A 436 3.40 38.48 3.81
CA ALA A 436 3.62 38.48 5.25
C ALA A 436 2.88 37.29 5.86
N VAL A 437 3.60 36.43 6.58
CA VAL A 437 3.01 35.39 7.41
C VAL A 437 2.73 36.01 8.78
N ARG A 438 1.46 36.03 9.18
CA ARG A 438 1.01 36.56 10.47
C ARG A 438 0.71 35.49 11.49
N GLU A 439 0.24 34.34 11.04
CA GLU A 439 -0.19 33.27 11.92
C GLU A 439 0.33 31.93 11.41
N THR A 440 0.72 31.05 12.32
CA THR A 440 1.11 29.67 12.03
C THR A 440 0.30 28.71 12.89
N PRO A 441 0.14 27.44 12.49
CA PRO A 441 -0.68 26.50 13.24
C PRO A 441 -0.13 26.28 14.66
N ALA A 442 -0.94 26.56 15.68
CA ALA A 442 -0.53 26.59 17.08
C ALA A 442 0.01 25.23 17.57
N ILE A 443 -0.49 24.13 17.01
CA ILE A 443 -0.06 22.77 17.34
C ILE A 443 1.41 22.50 16.99
N LEU A 444 2.00 23.25 16.04
CA LEU A 444 3.38 23.06 15.61
C LEU A 444 4.38 23.79 16.52
N GLY A 445 3.90 24.70 17.38
CA GLY A 445 4.75 25.55 18.21
C GLY A 445 5.67 26.44 17.35
N THR A 446 6.96 26.41 17.66
CA THR A 446 7.97 27.22 16.96
C THR A 446 8.34 26.61 15.60
N VAL A 447 7.86 27.23 14.52
CA VAL A 447 8.11 26.82 13.13
C VAL A 447 8.88 27.87 12.34
N ASN A 448 9.57 27.43 11.28
CA ASN A 448 10.17 28.34 10.30
C ASN A 448 9.11 28.66 9.23
N ALA A 449 8.52 29.85 9.29
CA ALA A 449 7.37 30.18 8.44
C ALA A 449 7.78 30.24 6.95
N ARG A 450 8.96 30.77 6.63
CA ARG A 450 9.50 30.76 5.26
C ARG A 450 9.61 29.36 4.68
N ALA A 451 10.19 28.40 5.41
CA ALA A 451 10.34 27.03 4.93
C ALA A 451 8.98 26.35 4.73
N LEU A 452 8.04 26.58 5.65
CA LEU A 452 6.67 26.08 5.53
C LEU A 452 5.96 26.62 4.26
N ILE A 453 6.09 27.92 3.99
CA ILE A 453 5.50 28.54 2.79
C ILE A 453 6.07 27.96 1.49
N LEU A 454 7.39 27.74 1.44
CA LEU A 454 8.03 27.15 0.26
C LEU A 454 7.57 25.71 0.03
N ASP A 455 7.45 24.89 1.08
CA ASP A 455 6.95 23.52 0.94
C ASP A 455 5.47 23.47 0.51
N VAL A 456 4.65 24.42 0.98
CA VAL A 456 3.26 24.57 0.52
C VAL A 456 3.22 24.94 -0.95
N LEU A 457 4.10 25.85 -1.42
CA LEU A 457 4.20 26.22 -2.83
C LEU A 457 4.60 25.06 -3.72
N ASP A 458 5.60 24.27 -3.30
CA ASP A 458 6.04 23.08 -4.02
C ASP A 458 4.88 22.08 -4.16
N GLU A 459 4.13 21.86 -3.09
CA GLU A 459 2.96 20.97 -3.11
C GLU A 459 1.84 21.48 -4.05
N LEU A 460 1.65 22.80 -4.11
CA LEU A 460 0.72 23.46 -5.02
C LEU A 460 1.19 23.41 -6.48
N ALA A 461 2.50 23.47 -6.75
CA ALA A 461 3.08 23.37 -8.09
C ALA A 461 2.93 21.97 -8.70
N ASP A 462 3.10 20.92 -7.88
CA ASP A 462 2.89 19.52 -8.30
C ASP A 462 1.39 19.17 -8.48
N GLY A 463 0.49 20.04 -8.01
CA GLY A 463 -0.95 20.01 -8.18
C GLY A 463 -1.44 20.15 -9.62
N ASP A 464 -1.63 19.04 -10.34
CA ASP A 464 -2.39 19.05 -11.59
C ASP A 464 -3.78 19.68 -11.35
N SER A 465 -4.22 20.57 -12.25
CA SER A 465 -5.42 21.40 -12.07
C SER A 465 -6.75 20.62 -12.00
N SER A 466 -6.68 19.29 -12.14
CA SER A 466 -7.77 18.33 -12.06
C SER A 466 -8.03 17.76 -10.64
N ASN A 467 -7.20 18.08 -9.65
CA ASN A 467 -7.39 17.61 -8.27
C ASN A 467 -8.49 18.40 -7.53
N ILE A 468 -9.40 17.66 -6.87
CA ILE A 468 -10.44 18.19 -6.00
C ILE A 468 -9.79 19.04 -4.89
N VAL A 469 -10.35 20.20 -4.56
CA VAL A 469 -9.86 21.14 -3.54
C VAL A 469 -9.49 20.42 -2.22
N GLN A 470 -10.32 19.47 -1.78
CA GLN A 470 -10.07 18.66 -0.60
C GLN A 470 -8.73 17.90 -0.62
N ALA A 471 -8.35 17.33 -1.76
CA ALA A 471 -7.10 16.59 -1.89
C ALA A 471 -5.88 17.51 -1.80
N LYS A 472 -6.02 18.78 -2.26
CA LYS A 472 -4.97 19.79 -2.09
C LYS A 472 -4.83 20.18 -0.61
N ILE A 473 -5.95 20.35 0.10
CA ILE A 473 -5.96 20.66 1.54
C ILE A 473 -5.29 19.52 2.34
N GLU A 474 -5.62 18.26 2.05
CA GLU A 474 -5.00 17.10 2.72
C GLU A 474 -3.49 16.99 2.47
N ALA A 475 -3.03 17.33 1.25
CA ALA A 475 -1.61 17.36 0.94
C ALA A 475 -0.87 18.48 1.70
N ILE A 476 -1.47 19.67 1.77
CA ILE A 476 -0.93 20.79 2.55
C ILE A 476 -0.87 20.42 4.04
N LEU A 477 -1.93 19.82 4.60
CA LEU A 477 -1.94 19.30 5.98
C LEU A 477 -0.78 18.36 6.26
N SER A 478 -0.46 17.48 5.31
CA SER A 478 0.68 16.56 5.45
C SER A 478 2.01 17.31 5.52
N ARG A 479 2.21 18.35 4.71
CA ARG A 479 3.42 19.18 4.74
C ARG A 479 3.54 20.00 6.02
N VAL A 480 2.44 20.61 6.43
CA VAL A 480 2.34 21.38 7.68
C VAL A 480 2.72 20.52 8.88
N ALA A 481 2.24 19.26 8.93
CA ALA A 481 2.56 18.32 10.00
C ALA A 481 4.06 18.00 10.13
N CYS A 482 4.81 17.99 9.02
CA CYS A 482 6.27 17.76 9.04
C CYS A 482 7.04 18.90 9.71
N HIS A 483 6.54 20.14 9.68
CA HIS A 483 7.24 21.31 10.25
C HIS A 483 7.14 21.43 11.76
N GLY A 484 6.13 20.81 12.39
CA GLY A 484 5.97 20.77 13.84
C GLY A 484 6.47 19.48 14.49
N SER A 485 7.06 18.57 13.71
CA SER A 485 7.45 17.27 14.23
C SER A 485 8.74 17.34 15.05
N ILE A 486 8.93 16.40 16.00
CA ILE A 486 10.20 16.24 16.71
C ILE A 486 11.30 16.11 15.65
N ARG A 487 12.18 17.10 15.58
CA ARG A 487 13.34 17.04 14.69
C ARG A 487 14.14 15.79 15.04
N SER A 488 14.55 15.04 14.02
CA SER A 488 15.56 13.99 14.16
C SER A 488 16.75 14.55 14.95
N GLY A 489 17.18 13.84 16.00
CA GLY A 489 18.26 14.30 16.87
C GLY A 489 17.86 14.89 18.23
N ARG A 490 16.56 15.06 18.54
CA ARG A 490 16.15 15.58 19.87
C ARG A 490 16.21 14.47 20.93
N TRP A 491 16.87 14.75 22.05
CA TRP A 491 16.81 13.93 23.25
C TRP A 491 15.45 14.05 23.97
N MET A 492 14.87 12.92 24.36
CA MET A 492 13.59 12.84 25.08
C MET A 492 13.76 12.27 26.49
N ARG A 493 13.04 12.83 27.46
CA ARG A 493 12.95 12.27 28.82
C ARG A 493 12.04 11.04 28.82
N ALA A 494 12.18 10.19 29.85
CA ALA A 494 11.37 8.97 29.99
C ALA A 494 9.86 9.25 30.00
N GLU A 495 9.44 10.34 30.65
CA GLU A 495 8.05 10.78 30.67
C GLU A 495 7.56 11.18 29.27
N GLU A 496 8.37 11.92 28.50
CA GLU A 496 8.04 12.34 27.13
C GLU A 496 7.95 11.13 26.18
N MET A 497 8.86 10.16 26.32
CA MET A 497 8.81 8.92 25.53
C MET A 497 7.55 8.12 25.84
N ASN A 498 7.22 7.92 27.12
CA ASN A 498 6.01 7.19 27.49
C ASN A 498 4.75 7.93 27.05
N ALA A 499 4.71 9.27 27.17
CA ALA A 499 3.61 10.07 26.67
C ALA A 499 3.40 9.91 25.15
N LEU A 500 4.48 9.90 24.36
CA LEU A 500 4.41 9.62 22.92
C LEU A 500 3.82 8.23 22.65
N LEU A 501 4.27 7.20 23.37
CA LEU A 501 3.73 5.83 23.24
C LEU A 501 2.23 5.78 23.58
N ARG A 502 1.80 6.43 24.68
CA ARG A 502 0.38 6.50 25.05
C ARG A 502 -0.43 7.21 23.95
N GLU A 503 0.12 8.27 23.37
CA GLU A 503 -0.55 9.04 22.32
C GLU A 503 -0.66 8.23 21.01
N MET A 504 0.36 7.45 20.66
CA MET A 504 0.32 6.53 19.53
C MET A 504 -0.78 5.48 19.69
N GLU A 505 -0.94 4.92 20.88
CA GLU A 505 -1.99 3.93 21.15
C GLU A 505 -3.40 4.52 21.06
N ALA A 506 -3.58 5.78 21.47
CA ALA A 506 -4.85 6.49 21.38
C ALA A 506 -5.16 7.02 19.96
N THR A 507 -4.16 7.04 19.08
CA THR A 507 -4.29 7.64 17.74
C THR A 507 -4.47 6.55 16.68
N PRO A 508 -5.61 6.53 15.96
CA PRO A 508 -5.82 5.63 14.83
C PRO A 508 -4.72 5.79 13.79
N HIS A 509 -4.36 4.68 13.13
CA HIS A 509 -3.36 4.65 12.05
C HIS A 509 -1.94 5.08 12.45
N SER A 510 -1.65 5.19 13.76
CA SER A 510 -0.32 5.56 14.27
C SER A 510 0.78 4.60 13.84
N GLY A 511 0.47 3.33 13.53
CA GLY A 511 1.42 2.29 13.12
C GLY A 511 2.04 2.47 11.73
N GLN A 512 1.61 3.46 10.94
CA GLN A 512 2.15 3.71 9.61
C GLN A 512 2.35 5.20 9.36
N CYS A 513 3.51 5.61 8.87
CA CYS A 513 3.79 7.01 8.57
C CYS A 513 3.05 7.47 7.31
N ASN A 514 3.03 8.77 7.04
CA ASN A 514 2.35 9.38 5.89
C ASN A 514 2.85 8.84 4.53
N HIS A 515 4.02 8.19 4.52
CA HIS A 515 4.65 7.59 3.34
C HIS A 515 4.50 6.06 3.26
N GLY A 516 3.72 5.44 4.16
CA GLY A 516 3.45 4.00 4.14
C GLY A 516 4.49 3.12 4.83
N ARG A 517 5.51 3.68 5.48
CA ARG A 517 6.49 2.93 6.29
C ARG A 517 5.93 2.69 7.70
N PRO A 518 6.27 1.57 8.37
CA PRO A 518 5.87 1.38 9.76
C PRO A 518 6.51 2.45 10.66
N THR A 519 5.76 2.96 11.64
CA THR A 519 6.31 3.87 12.68
C THR A 519 6.91 3.10 13.85
N TYR A 520 6.54 1.82 14.03
CA TYR A 520 7.12 0.94 15.01
C TYR A 520 7.20 -0.51 14.52
N VAL A 521 8.14 -1.27 15.09
CA VAL A 521 8.39 -2.68 14.83
C VAL A 521 8.40 -3.45 16.15
N GLU A 522 7.72 -4.59 16.22
CA GLU A 522 7.58 -5.39 17.45
C GLU A 522 8.43 -6.67 17.41
N LEU A 523 9.39 -6.80 18.32
CA LEU A 523 10.22 -8.00 18.47
C LEU A 523 9.73 -8.84 19.66
N LYS A 524 9.19 -10.04 19.40
CA LYS A 524 8.75 -10.96 20.46
C LYS A 524 9.94 -11.53 21.23
N LEU A 525 9.74 -11.83 22.51
CA LEU A 525 10.78 -12.38 23.38
C LEU A 525 11.39 -13.68 22.81
N ALA A 526 10.53 -14.60 22.35
CA ALA A 526 10.97 -15.84 21.73
C ALA A 526 11.85 -15.63 20.48
N ASP A 527 11.62 -14.53 19.74
CA ASP A 527 12.44 -14.21 18.57
C ASP A 527 13.80 -13.64 18.96
N ILE A 528 13.84 -12.84 20.03
CA ILE A 528 15.08 -12.31 20.61
C ILE A 528 15.91 -13.46 21.18
N GLU A 529 15.29 -14.38 21.93
CA GLU A 529 15.95 -15.56 22.49
C GLU A 529 16.59 -16.42 21.41
N ARG A 530 15.92 -16.57 20.26
CA ARG A 530 16.45 -17.30 19.10
C ARG A 530 17.73 -16.70 18.54
N LEU A 531 17.88 -15.36 18.56
CA LEU A 531 19.12 -14.70 18.13
C LEU A 531 20.32 -15.12 19.00
N PHE A 532 20.09 -15.51 20.25
CA PHE A 532 21.12 -16.00 21.18
C PHE A 532 21.20 -17.54 21.23
N GLY A 533 20.55 -18.25 20.32
CA GLY A 533 20.55 -19.71 20.28
C GLY A 533 19.80 -20.34 21.46
N ARG A 534 18.91 -19.58 22.11
CA ARG A 534 17.98 -20.09 23.12
C ARG A 534 16.66 -20.44 22.44
N THR A 535 16.15 -21.64 22.72
CA THR A 535 14.88 -22.17 22.20
C THR A 535 13.79 -22.12 23.23
#